data_AF-A0A2I0W3E1-F1
#
_entry.id   AF-A0A2I0W3E1-F1
#
_cell.length_a   1.000
_cell.length_b   1.000
_cell.length_c   1.000
_cell.angle_alpha   90.00
_cell.angle_beta   90.00
_cell.angle_gamma   90.00
#
_symmetry.space_group_name_H-M   'P 1'
#
loop_
_entity.id
_entity.type
_entity.pdbx_description
1 polymer ?
#
loop_
_entity_poly.entity_id
_entity_poly.type
_entity_poly.pdbx_seq_one_letter_code
_entity_poly.pdbx_strand_id
1 'polypeptide(L)' 'MIPNLPAQENNVDCGMFVCKYMETVIQYNNIEWDMHNNWQSNMALFRAEFAYAIFCNTIK' A
#
# COMPACT_ATOMS: atom_id res chain seq x y z
N MET A 1 7.56 -12.25 -13.42
CA MET A 1 6.52 -12.21 -12.37
C MET A 1 7.24 -12.14 -11.03
N ILE A 2 6.91 -11.20 -10.15
CA ILE A 2 7.50 -11.13 -8.81
C ILE A 2 6.81 -12.19 -7.95
N PRO A 3 7.54 -13.17 -7.38
CA PRO A 3 6.92 -14.21 -6.56
C PRO A 3 6.32 -13.60 -5.30
N ASN A 4 5.19 -14.14 -4.87
CA ASN A 4 4.50 -13.79 -3.61
C ASN A 4 4.17 -12.30 -3.45
N LEU A 5 3.98 -11.59 -4.57
CA LEU A 5 3.50 -10.23 -4.55
C LEU A 5 2.07 -10.21 -3.96
N PRO A 6 1.82 -9.45 -2.88
CA PRO A 6 0.49 -9.38 -2.26
C PRO A 6 -0.55 -8.97 -3.29
N ALA A 7 -1.67 -9.69 -3.41
CA ALA A 7 -2.73 -9.34 -4.37
C ALA A 7 -3.94 -8.76 -3.64
N GLN A 8 -4.66 -7.87 -4.32
CA GLN A 8 -5.96 -7.42 -3.83
C GLN A 8 -7.01 -8.54 -3.97
N GLU A 9 -7.99 -8.54 -3.07
CA GLU A 9 -9.09 -9.50 -3.07
C GLU A 9 -10.43 -8.88 -3.48
N ASN A 10 -10.43 -7.58 -3.81
CA ASN A 10 -11.61 -6.83 -4.21
C ASN A 10 -11.37 -5.98 -5.46
N ASN A 11 -12.40 -5.25 -5.92
CA ASN A 11 -12.38 -4.43 -7.13
C ASN A 11 -12.24 -2.92 -6.87
N VAL A 12 -11.92 -2.50 -5.64
CA VAL A 12 -11.88 -1.07 -5.24
C VAL A 12 -10.54 -0.61 -4.66
N ASP A 13 -9.66 -1.53 -4.26
CA ASP A 13 -8.39 -1.19 -3.59
C ASP A 13 -7.16 -1.11 -4.50
N CYS A 14 -7.33 -1.23 -5.83
CA CYS A 14 -6.19 -1.31 -6.76
C CYS A 14 -5.28 -0.10 -6.70
N GLY A 15 -5.84 1.10 -6.57
CA GLY A 15 -5.06 2.33 -6.40
C GLY A 15 -4.23 2.32 -5.11
N MET A 16 -4.80 1.81 -4.01
CA MET A 16 -4.09 1.73 -2.74
C MET A 16 -2.98 0.69 -2.75
N PHE A 17 -3.19 -0.47 -3.39
CA PHE A 17 -2.13 -1.45 -3.60
C PHE A 17 -0.97 -0.86 -4.41
N VAL A 18 -1.25 -0.08 -5.47
CA VAL A 18 -0.21 0.65 -6.21
C VAL A 18 0.58 1.60 -5.31
N CYS A 19 -0.09 2.39 -4.48
CA CYS A 19 0.57 3.27 -3.51
C CYS A 19 1.46 2.49 -2.53
N LYS A 20 0.98 1.35 -2.00
CA LYS A 20 1.77 0.51 -1.08
C LYS A 20 2.97 -0.12 -1.76
N TYR A 21 2.84 -0.60 -3.01
CA TYR A 21 4.00 -1.09 -3.77
C TYR A 21 5.07 0.00 -3.93
N MET A 22 4.67 1.21 -4.33
CA MET A 22 5.61 2.32 -4.51
C MET A 22 6.30 2.68 -3.19
N GLU A 23 5.54 2.78 -2.10
CA GLU A 23 6.08 3.04 -0.77
C GLU A 23 7.12 1.99 -0.37
N THR A 24 6.80 0.69 -0.51
CA THR A 24 7.72 -0.40 -0.18
C THR A 24 8.98 -0.38 -1.05
N VAL A 25 8.85 -0.13 -2.36
CA VAL A 25 10.01 -0.03 -3.27
C VAL A 25 10.92 1.14 -2.92
N ILE A 26 10.37 2.25 -2.45
CA ILE A 26 11.16 3.43 -2.05
C ILE A 26 11.84 3.21 -0.69
N GLN A 27 11.16 2.55 0.24
CA GLN A 27 11.64 2.38 1.62
C GLN A 27 12.70 1.29 1.77
N TYR A 28 12.65 0.23 0.95
CA TYR A 28 13.46 -0.97 1.15
C TYR A 28 14.30 -1.30 -0.09
N ASN A 29 15.61 -1.50 0.13
CA ASN A 29 16.54 -1.90 -0.94
C ASN A 29 16.40 -3.39 -1.33
N ASN A 30 15.98 -4.24 -0.40
CA ASN A 30 15.66 -5.66 -0.61
C ASN A 30 14.29 -5.93 -0.01
N ILE A 31 13.36 -6.45 -0.81
CA ILE A 31 11.96 -6.60 -0.41
C ILE A 31 11.61 -8.09 -0.36
N GLU A 32 11.20 -8.55 0.81
CA GLU A 32 10.61 -9.88 1.00
C GLU A 32 9.09 -9.74 0.97
N TRP A 33 8.50 -9.92 -0.21
CA TRP A 33 7.07 -9.71 -0.45
C TRP A 33 6.14 -10.59 0.39
N ASP A 34 6.62 -11.77 0.81
CA ASP A 34 5.90 -12.69 1.71
C ASP A 34 5.51 -12.07 3.06
N MET A 35 6.28 -11.09 3.56
CA MET A 35 5.97 -10.42 4.82
C MET A 35 4.79 -9.43 4.70
N HIS A 36 4.33 -9.17 3.48
CA HIS A 36 3.34 -8.14 3.17
C HIS A 36 1.94 -8.71 2.81
N ASN A 37 1.72 -10.01 3.03
CA ASN A 37 0.47 -10.70 2.69
C ASN A 37 -0.79 -10.15 3.38
N ASN A 38 -0.64 -9.39 4.47
CA ASN A 38 -1.76 -8.82 5.23
C ASN A 38 -2.19 -7.42 4.76
N TRP A 39 -1.81 -6.99 3.56
CA TRP A 39 -2.18 -5.65 3.07
C TRP A 39 -3.69 -5.48 2.94
N GLN A 40 -4.39 -6.46 2.37
CA GLN A 40 -5.83 -6.36 2.12
C GLN A 40 -6.62 -6.11 3.41
N SER A 41 -6.27 -6.79 4.51
CA SER A 41 -6.91 -6.62 5.82
C SER A 41 -6.62 -5.26 6.47
N ASN A 42 -5.57 -4.55 6.03
CA ASN A 42 -5.21 -3.22 6.51
C ASN A 42 -5.65 -2.07 5.58
N MET A 43 -6.33 -2.34 4.47
CA MET A 43 -6.67 -1.31 3.47
C MET A 43 -7.52 -0.16 4.04
N ALA A 44 -8.39 -0.43 5.02
CA ALA A 44 -9.16 0.62 5.68
C ALA A 44 -8.25 1.64 6.39
N LEU A 45 -7.23 1.16 7.09
CA LEU A 45 -6.23 2.00 7.75
C LEU A 45 -5.40 2.76 6.72
N PHE A 46 -4.86 2.07 5.71
CA PHE A 46 -4.02 2.70 4.70
C PHE A 46 -4.76 3.79 3.92
N ARG A 47 -6.06 3.62 3.63
CA ARG A 47 -6.88 4.67 3.02
C ARG A 47 -7.01 5.89 3.93
N ALA A 48 -7.20 5.68 5.23
CA ALA A 48 -7.30 6.77 6.21
C ALA A 48 -5.97 7.53 6.34
N GLU A 49 -4.85 6.82 6.42
CA GLU A 49 -3.50 7.40 6.47
C GLU A 49 -3.19 8.20 5.21
N PHE A 50 -3.52 7.65 4.03
CA PHE A 50 -3.32 8.33 2.76
C PHE A 50 -4.15 9.61 2.65
N ALA A 51 -5.44 9.55 3.02
CA ALA A 51 -6.31 10.73 3.04
C ALA A 51 -5.80 11.80 4.02
N TYR A 52 -5.35 11.39 5.21
CA TYR A 52 -4.77 12.29 6.20
C TYR A 52 -3.48 12.95 5.70
N ALA A 53 -2.59 12.19 5.06
CA ALA A 53 -1.37 12.72 4.47
C ALA A 53 -1.66 13.75 3.37
N ILE A 54 -2.66 13.51 2.51
CA ILE A 54 -3.11 14.50 1.52
C ILE A 54 -3.63 15.75 2.22
N PHE A 55 -4.50 15.58 3.22
CA PHE A 55 -5.10 16.70 3.95
C PHE A 55 -4.04 17.60 4.58
N CYS A 56 -3.08 17.03 5.32
CA CYS A 56 -1.98 17.76 5.94
C CYS A 56 -1.04 18.45 4.94
N ASN A 57 -0.87 17.89 3.75
CA ASN A 57 -0.04 18.53 2.71
C ASN A 57 -0.78 19.62 1.93
N THR A 58 -2.11 19.60 1.94
CA THR A 58 -2.96 20.53 1.18
C THR A 58 -3.35 21.75 2.00
N ILE A 59 -3.59 21.59 3.31
CA ILE A 59 -3.83 22.72 4.22
C ILE A 59 -2.47 23.18 4.75
N LYS A 60 -1.94 24.24 4.16
CA LYS A 60 -0.79 25.00 4.67
C LYS A 60 -1.25 26.26 5.39
#